data_AF-A0A932H8A4-F1
#
_entry.id   AF-A0A932H8A4-F1
#
_cell.length_a   1.000
_cell.length_b   1.000
_cell.length_c   1.000
_cell.angle_alpha   90.00
_cell.angle_beta   90.00
_cell.angle_gamma   90.00
#
_symmetry.space_group_name_H-M   'P 1'
#
loop_
_entity.id
_entity.type
_entity.pdbx_description
1 polymer ?
#
loop_
_entity_poly.entity_id
_entity_poly.type
_entity_poly.pdbx_seq_one_letter_code
_entity_poly.pdbx_strand_id
1 'polypeptide(L)'
;MGEIEAHESKLYSDFAPLYDKVFGKIFSSRLRRVIRALDIPRGAKVLEVGAGTGTSFPAYPPHCEVTGIDLAPDMLACAQGKILENGWTHLKVLEMDALHLKFPDDSFDYVMAFHVVTVVPDP
;
A
#
# COMPACT_ATOMS: atom_id res chain seq x y z
N MET A 1 -31.55 -2.44 0.85
CA MET A 1 -30.41 -2.97 1.63
C MET A 1 -29.18 -2.38 0.98
N GLY A 2 -28.57 -1.39 1.63
CA GLY A 2 -27.50 -0.59 1.04
C GLY A 2 -26.29 -1.43 0.66
N GLU A 3 -25.65 -1.05 -0.44
CA GLU A 3 -24.33 -1.53 -0.82
C GLU A 3 -23.40 -1.23 0.35
N ILE A 4 -22.89 -2.28 0.99
CA ILE A 4 -21.83 -2.13 1.97
C ILE A 4 -20.58 -1.88 1.13
N GLU A 5 -20.18 -0.62 1.03
CA GLU A 5 -18.87 -0.30 0.48
C GLU A 5 -17.82 -1.02 1.33
N ALA A 6 -16.91 -1.75 0.68
CA ALA A 6 -15.95 -2.63 1.36
C ALA A 6 -15.11 -1.91 2.43
N HIS A 7 -15.01 -0.57 2.34
CA HIS A 7 -14.29 0.27 3.28
C HIS A 7 -15.02 0.54 4.62
N GLU A 8 -16.34 0.30 4.71
CA GLU A 8 -17.12 0.59 5.92
C GLU A 8 -17.24 -0.58 6.91
N SER A 9 -16.87 -1.80 6.51
CA SER A 9 -17.09 -2.95 7.40
C SER A 9 -15.99 -3.08 8.45
N LYS A 10 -16.36 -2.77 9.70
CA LYS A 10 -15.57 -2.95 10.94
C LYS A 10 -14.87 -4.31 11.05
N LEU A 11 -15.45 -5.34 10.42
CA LEU A 11 -14.90 -6.69 10.26
C LEU A 11 -13.50 -6.70 9.61
N TYR A 12 -13.15 -5.77 8.71
CA TYR A 12 -11.79 -5.70 8.16
C TYR A 12 -10.76 -5.17 9.16
N SER A 13 -11.11 -4.16 9.96
CA SER A 13 -10.21 -3.57 10.97
C SER A 13 -9.85 -4.59 12.07
N ASP A 14 -10.82 -5.37 12.54
CA ASP A 14 -10.63 -6.35 13.61
C ASP A 14 -9.80 -7.57 13.13
N PHE A 15 -9.82 -7.86 11.82
CA PHE A 15 -9.04 -8.94 11.22
C PHE A 15 -7.66 -8.52 10.72
N ALA A 16 -7.34 -7.22 10.68
CA ALA A 16 -6.07 -6.71 10.14
C ALA A 16 -4.80 -7.38 10.73
N PRO A 17 -4.69 -7.62 12.06
CA PRO A 17 -3.51 -8.29 12.63
C PRO A 17 -3.39 -9.77 12.24
N LEU A 18 -4.53 -10.45 12.05
CA LEU A 18 -4.58 -11.84 11.61
C LEU A 18 -4.33 -11.94 10.09
N TYR A 19 -4.81 -10.95 9.32
CA TYR A 19 -4.57 -10.81 7.90
C TYR A 19 -3.08 -10.62 7.61
N ASP A 20 -2.40 -9.72 8.31
CA ASP A 20 -0.96 -9.51 8.20
C ASP A 20 -0.14 -10.78 8.49
N LYS A 21 -0.52 -11.56 9.50
CA LYS A 21 0.20 -12.79 9.87
C LYS A 21 -0.01 -13.93 8.87
N VAL A 22 -1.23 -14.09 8.35
CA VAL A 22 -1.60 -15.20 7.46
C VAL A 22 -1.30 -14.86 6.00
N PHE A 23 -1.80 -13.72 5.50
CA PHE A 23 -1.57 -13.26 4.13
C PHE A 23 -0.18 -12.65 3.96
N GLY A 24 0.30 -11.86 4.93
CA GLY A 24 1.64 -11.27 4.82
C GLY A 24 2.73 -12.32 4.63
N LYS A 25 2.70 -13.47 5.32
CA LYS A 25 3.69 -14.55 5.08
C LYS A 25 3.56 -15.24 3.71
N ILE A 26 2.34 -15.45 3.21
CA ILE A 26 2.11 -16.17 1.95
C ILE A 26 2.40 -15.27 0.73
N PHE A 27 2.03 -13.99 0.79
CA PHE A 27 2.12 -13.07 -0.35
C PHE A 27 3.39 -12.23 -0.36
N SER A 28 4.00 -11.94 0.80
CA SER A 28 5.20 -11.08 0.84
C SER A 28 6.39 -11.62 0.03
N SER A 29 6.52 -12.94 -0.13
CA SER A 29 7.56 -13.51 -1.00
C SER A 29 7.34 -13.16 -2.48
N ARG A 30 6.09 -13.20 -2.96
CA ARG A 30 5.73 -12.86 -4.34
C ARG A 30 5.87 -11.36 -4.58
N LEU A 31 5.36 -10.53 -3.67
CA LEU A 31 5.49 -9.08 -3.74
C LEU A 31 6.96 -8.65 -3.75
N ARG A 32 7.78 -9.22 -2.86
CA ARG A 32 9.23 -8.99 -2.84
C ARG A 32 9.89 -9.35 -4.16
N ARG A 33 9.51 -10.46 -4.79
CA ARG A 33 10.07 -10.89 -6.06
C ARG A 33 9.72 -9.92 -7.19
N VAL A 34 8.45 -9.48 -7.27
CA VAL A 34 7.99 -8.52 -8.29
C VAL A 34 8.71 -7.19 -8.13
N ILE A 35 8.70 -6.60 -6.94
CA ILE A 35 9.32 -5.28 -6.70
C ILE A 35 10.83 -5.32 -6.98
N ARG A 36 11.52 -6.40 -6.59
CA ARG A 36 12.95 -6.55 -6.89
C ARG A 36 13.25 -6.73 -8.38
N ALA A 37 12.35 -7.34 -9.14
CA ALA A 37 12.53 -7.55 -10.57
C ALA A 37 12.37 -6.28 -11.40
N LEU A 38 11.75 -5.23 -10.85
CA LEU A 38 11.59 -3.94 -11.52
C LEU A 38 12.90 -3.13 -11.61
N ASP A 39 13.93 -3.53 -10.86
CA ASP A 39 15.24 -2.83 -10.80
C ASP A 39 15.09 -1.30 -10.65
N ILE A 40 14.26 -0.90 -9.67
CA ILE A 40 13.85 0.50 -9.49
C ILE A 40 15.09 1.40 -9.34
N PRO A 41 15.27 2.41 -10.23
CA PRO A 41 16.41 3.30 -10.19
C PRO A 41 16.51 4.11 -8.89
N ARG A 42 17.74 4.56 -8.59
CA ARG A 42 17.97 5.53 -7.51
C ARG A 42 17.20 6.81 -7.77
N GLY A 43 16.47 7.28 -6.76
CA GLY A 43 15.69 8.52 -6.80
C GLY A 43 14.33 8.38 -7.47
N ALA A 44 13.97 7.19 -7.98
CA ALA A 44 12.66 6.98 -8.58
C ALA A 44 11.54 7.18 -7.55
N LYS A 45 10.46 7.81 -7.99
CA LYS A 45 9.24 8.03 -7.21
C LYS A 45 8.22 6.93 -7.52
N VAL A 46 7.77 6.26 -6.49
CA VAL A 46 6.81 5.15 -6.57
C VAL A 46 5.52 5.54 -5.85
N LEU A 47 4.40 5.36 -6.53
CA LEU A 47 3.08 5.39 -5.90
C LEU A 47 2.60 3.96 -5.68
N GLU A 48 2.24 3.61 -4.45
CA GLU A 48 1.51 2.37 -4.17
C GLU A 48 0.05 2.67 -3.82
N VAL A 49 -0.85 2.22 -4.68
CA VAL A 49 -2.29 2.33 -4.49
C VAL A 49 -2.80 1.13 -3.69
N GLY A 50 -3.62 1.38 -2.67
CA GLY A 50 -4.13 0.35 -1.77
C GLY A 50 -3.04 -0.22 -0.87
N ALA A 51 -2.23 0.67 -0.26
CA ALA A 51 -1.07 0.28 0.53
C ALA A 51 -1.44 -0.53 1.80
N GLY A 52 -2.67 -0.40 2.29
CA GLY A 52 -3.17 -1.10 3.48
C GLY A 52 -2.21 -0.98 4.67
N THR A 53 -1.82 -2.12 5.24
CA THR A 53 -0.89 -2.19 6.38
C THR A 53 0.60 -2.09 5.98
N GLY A 54 0.92 -1.81 4.72
CA GLY A 54 2.31 -1.71 4.24
C GLY A 54 3.04 -3.05 4.12
N THR A 55 2.34 -4.14 3.77
CA THR A 55 2.95 -5.49 3.68
C THR A 55 4.06 -5.59 2.61
N SER A 56 3.97 -4.79 1.55
CA SER A 56 4.94 -4.67 0.46
C SER A 56 6.18 -3.86 0.84
N PHE A 57 6.10 -2.98 1.83
CA PHE A 57 7.11 -1.96 2.15
C PHE A 57 8.53 -2.49 2.36
N PRO A 58 8.76 -3.63 3.05
CA PRO A 58 10.11 -4.19 3.20
C PRO A 58 10.79 -4.61 1.87
N ALA A 59 10.04 -4.64 0.76
CA ALA A 59 10.56 -4.99 -0.55
C ALA A 59 11.18 -3.82 -1.31
N TYR A 60 10.77 -2.59 -1.02
CA TYR A 60 11.25 -1.43 -1.76
C TYR A 60 12.70 -1.13 -1.39
N PRO A 61 13.53 -0.79 -2.38
CA PRO A 61 14.90 -0.40 -2.11
C PRO A 61 14.95 0.96 -1.40
N PRO A 62 15.86 1.15 -0.43
CA PRO A 62 15.95 2.40 0.35
C PRO A 62 16.40 3.62 -0.47
N HIS A 63 16.73 3.42 -1.74
CA HIS A 63 17.17 4.48 -2.66
C HIS A 63 16.05 5.02 -3.55
N CYS A 64 14.82 4.51 -3.45
CA CYS A 64 13.63 5.07 -4.12
C CYS A 64 12.74 5.76 -3.09
N GLU A 65 11.86 6.65 -3.53
CA GLU A 65 10.87 7.31 -2.67
C GLU A 65 9.49 6.69 -2.91
N VAL A 66 8.86 6.16 -1.88
CA VAL A 66 7.55 5.51 -1.99
C VAL A 66 6.49 6.30 -1.24
N THR A 67 5.39 6.57 -1.93
CA THR A 67 4.16 7.10 -1.34
C THR A 67 3.09 6.03 -1.43
N GLY A 68 2.65 5.50 -0.29
CA GLY A 68 1.49 4.60 -0.22
C GLY A 68 0.20 5.39 0.01
N ILE A 69 -0.88 5.03 -0.69
CA ILE A 69 -2.20 5.58 -0.45
C ILE A 69 -3.23 4.49 -0.16
N ASP A 70 -4.20 4.80 0.67
CA ASP A 70 -5.35 3.94 0.97
C ASP A 70 -6.53 4.79 1.48
N LEU A 71 -7.75 4.27 1.36
CA LEU A 71 -8.96 4.88 1.96
C LEU A 71 -9.16 4.46 3.43
N ALA A 72 -8.48 3.40 3.90
CA ALA A 72 -8.66 2.84 5.24
C ALA A 72 -7.65 3.44 6.25
N PRO A 73 -8.03 4.45 7.06
CA PRO A 73 -7.11 5.12 7.99
C PRO A 73 -6.50 4.18 9.04
N ASP A 74 -7.26 3.19 9.53
CA ASP A 74 -6.77 2.22 10.53
C ASP A 74 -5.64 1.34 9.97
N MET A 75 -5.71 1.01 8.67
CA MET A 75 -4.68 0.23 7.98
C MET A 75 -3.42 1.10 7.77
N LEU A 76 -3.61 2.36 7.38
CA LEU A 76 -2.51 3.32 7.24
C LEU A 76 -1.82 3.60 8.58
N ALA A 77 -2.56 3.65 9.70
CA ALA A 77 -1.98 3.77 11.03
C ALA A 77 -1.03 2.60 11.33
N CYS A 78 -1.42 1.37 10.96
CA CYS A 78 -0.57 0.19 11.08
C CYS A 78 0.68 0.30 10.19
N ALA A 79 0.52 0.75 8.94
CA ALA A 79 1.64 0.96 8.02
C ALA A 79 2.63 2.02 8.52
N GLN A 80 2.11 3.15 9.01
CA GLN A 80 2.88 4.23 9.60
C GLN A 80 3.65 3.76 10.84
N GLY A 81 3.04 2.95 11.69
CA GLY A 81 3.72 2.30 12.82
C GLY A 81 4.94 1.51 12.37
N LYS A 82 4.80 0.65 11.36
CA LYS A 82 5.92 -0.14 10.80
C LYS A 82 7.02 0.75 10.20
N ILE A 83 6.64 1.82 9.49
CA ILE A 83 7.60 2.79 8.92
C ILE A 83 8.47 3.40 10.03
N LEU A 84 7.84 3.86 11.11
CA LEU A 84 8.54 4.47 12.25
C LEU A 84 9.41 3.46 12.99
N GLU A 85 8.88 2.28 13.30
CA GLU A 85 9.59 1.21 14.00
C GLU A 85 10.85 0.74 13.26
N ASN A 86 10.82 0.70 11.93
CA ASN A 86 11.94 0.24 11.10
C ASN A 86 12.83 1.38 10.59
N GLY A 87 12.50 2.65 10.90
CA GLY A 87 13.27 3.82 10.46
C GLY A 87 13.30 4.00 8.94
N TRP A 88 12.24 3.62 8.22
CA TRP A 88 12.17 3.74 6.76
C TRP A 88 11.88 5.19 6.34
N THR A 89 12.93 5.99 6.19
CA THR A 89 12.81 7.42 5.82
C THR A 89 12.35 7.67 4.39
N HIS A 90 12.38 6.64 3.54
CA HIS A 90 12.06 6.70 2.12
C HIS A 90 10.61 6.31 1.81
N LEU A 91 9.82 5.98 2.85
CA LEU A 91 8.43 5.56 2.74
C LEU A 91 7.53 6.54 3.49
N LYS A 92 6.38 6.86 2.92
CA LYS A 92 5.30 7.58 3.60
C LYS A 92 3.95 7.05 3.18
N VAL A 93 2.94 7.26 4.02
CA VAL A 93 1.54 6.92 3.72
C VAL A 93 0.63 8.13 3.82
N LEU A 94 -0.42 8.15 2.99
CA LEU A 94 -1.42 9.21 2.93
C LEU A 94 -2.82 8.61 2.73
N GLU A 95 -3.80 9.10 3.49
CA GLU A 95 -5.20 8.77 3.23
C GLU A 95 -5.66 9.46 1.95
N MET A 96 -6.06 8.69 0.94
CA MET A 96 -6.45 9.23 -0.36
C MET A 96 -7.33 8.23 -1.13
N ASP A 97 -8.36 8.76 -1.77
CA ASP A 97 -9.14 8.04 -2.78
C ASP A 97 -8.32 7.88 -4.06
N ALA A 98 -8.13 6.63 -4.49
CA ALA A 98 -7.40 6.31 -5.71
C ALA A 98 -8.11 6.82 -6.99
N LEU A 99 -9.44 7.01 -6.96
CA LEU A 99 -10.20 7.58 -8.06
C LEU A 99 -10.06 9.11 -8.16
N HIS A 100 -9.57 9.75 -7.10
CA HIS A 100 -9.43 11.20 -6.99
C HIS A 100 -8.05 11.59 -6.44
N LEU A 101 -7.00 11.26 -7.20
CA LEU A 101 -5.62 11.57 -6.82
C LEU A 101 -5.39 13.08 -6.72
N LYS A 102 -4.70 13.50 -5.65
CA LYS A 102 -4.31 14.91 -5.40
C LYS A 102 -2.88 15.21 -5.85
N PHE A 103 -2.29 14.31 -6.63
CA PHE A 103 -0.94 14.47 -7.18
C PHE A 103 -1.02 15.10 -8.57
N PRO A 104 0.01 15.85 -9.00
CA PRO A 104 0.13 16.26 -10.39
C PRO A 104 0.22 15.04 -11.31
N ASP A 105 -0.27 15.19 -12.55
CA ASP A 105 -0.06 14.20 -13.59
C ASP A 105 1.45 13.96 -13.81
N ASP A 106 1.80 12.72 -14.20
CA ASP A 106 3.19 12.29 -14.48
C ASP A 106 4.19 12.56 -13.34
N SER A 107 3.73 12.62 -12.08
CA SER A 107 4.61 12.90 -10.92
C SER A 107 5.34 11.68 -10.34
N PHE A 108 5.03 10.48 -10.82
CA PHE A 108 5.61 9.21 -10.35
C PHE A 108 6.20 8.43 -11.53
N ASP A 109 7.36 7.80 -11.30
CA ASP A 109 8.03 6.95 -12.29
C ASP A 109 7.43 5.54 -12.33
N TYR A 110 6.87 5.08 -11.21
CA TYR A 110 6.24 3.76 -11.08
C TYR A 110 4.94 3.85 -10.28
N VAL A 111 3.94 3.06 -10.70
CA VAL A 111 2.68 2.87 -9.97
C VAL A 111 2.49 1.39 -9.70
N MET A 112 2.29 1.05 -8.43
CA MET A 112 2.04 -0.31 -7.94
C MET A 112 0.63 -0.39 -7.40
N ALA A 113 -0.11 -1.45 -7.75
CA ALA A 113 -1.40 -1.76 -7.16
C ALA A 113 -1.45 -3.26 -6.89
N PHE A 114 -1.47 -3.64 -5.61
CA PHE A 114 -1.50 -5.03 -5.20
C PHE A 114 -2.86 -5.36 -4.59
N HIS A 115 -3.55 -6.36 -5.14
CA HIS A 115 -4.86 -6.82 -4.63
C HIS A 115 -6.00 -5.77 -4.67
N VAL A 116 -5.81 -4.64 -5.36
CA VAL A 116 -6.79 -3.54 -5.45
C VAL A 116 -7.85 -3.79 -6.53
N VAL A 117 -7.47 -4.37 -7.68
CA VAL A 117 -8.36 -4.51 -8.85
C VAL A 117 -9.64 -5.32 -8.55
N THR A 118 -9.63 -6.18 -7.54
CA THR A 118 -10.77 -7.05 -7.20
C THR A 118 -11.78 -6.43 -6.24
N VAL A 119 -11.51 -5.23 -5.71
CA VAL A 119 -12.34 -4.59 -4.66
C VAL A 119 -12.75 -3.15 -5.00
N VAL A 120 -12.36 -2.64 -6.17
CA VAL A 120 -12.78 -1.31 -6.65
C VAL A 120 -14.06 -1.44 -7.48
N PRO A 121 -15.10 -0.63 -7.23
CA PRO A 121 -16.40 -0.74 -7.93
C PRO A 121 -16.35 -0.48 -9.44
N ASP A 122 -15.33 0.23 -9.94
CA ASP A 122 -15.11 0.57 -11.36
C ASP A 122 -13.60 0.60 -11.67
N PRO A 123 -13.01 -0.51 -12.15
CA PRO A 123 -11.56 -0.65 -12.36
C PRO A 123 -11.03 0.01 -13.65
#